data_AF-A0A452UPP9-F1
#
_entry.id   AF-A0A452UPP9-F1
#
_cell.length_a   1.000
_cell.length_b   1.000
_cell.length_c   1.000
_cell.angle_alpha   90.00
_cell.angle_beta   90.00
_cell.angle_gamma   90.00
#
_symmetry.space_group_name_H-M   'P 1'
#
loop_
_entity.id
_entity.type
_entity.pdbx_description
1 polymer ?
#
loop_
_entity_poly.entity_id
_entity_poly.type
_entity_poly.pdbx_seq_one_letter_code
_entity_poly.pdbx_strand_id
1 'polypeptide(L)'
;MSVKVELETNFAECVLNAGKIILGNKQRNEMNPQLQKKQNKIIVNAICALLNSGGGVVKAEIENKDYNFEIHGVGLKMPSIFKGYLDEMQQGDLFLIFVKSWNAEASGVRLATLSSNLYHRYRTSNDVMNSQEALAFLKGRSQTLVNTNDSNSLSPQKVQVGVQNDGNIRASAAALFARTRLQFLEKLNFTKSLHVEFKMFSTEVSQCFNESLPSCVSAFANTEGGYIFFGVHDETRQVIGCEKEKIDLATLSHSIDYCIRNLPVHHFCTQRCEIKYAVKFLEVHNQGVLHGYVCAVKVERFCCAVFAKVPSSWQVKDNRVKQLATKEWIAWMMEADPGQGAESATIASLLGAGGRGGEREVLSELQMPDLLFSIDTVGRSLPFISSAHLEYLAFDKKMLLWASRPTRGWFRGLSDLVIFIFIPFLVFIFRSLLFLSDMNSFNYLGNSFSCVRMCPL
;
A
#
# COMPACT_ATOMS: atom_id res chain seq x y z
N MET A 1 11.54 9.00 18.72
CA MET A 1 11.78 10.38 18.25
C MET A 1 10.50 11.17 18.44
N SER A 2 10.58 12.42 18.88
CA SER A 2 9.41 13.26 19.18
C SER A 2 9.29 14.40 18.17
N VAL A 3 8.47 14.19 17.14
CA VAL A 3 7.79 15.32 16.47
C VAL A 3 6.85 15.93 17.52
N LYS A 4 6.97 17.24 17.77
CA LYS A 4 6.06 17.95 18.67
C LYS A 4 4.84 18.39 17.87
N VAL A 5 3.66 18.14 18.39
CA VAL A 5 2.42 18.78 17.91
C VAL A 5 2.38 20.17 18.52
N GLU A 6 2.34 21.19 17.67
CA GLU A 6 2.05 22.57 18.06
C GLU A 6 0.56 22.81 17.75
N LEU A 7 -0.24 23.15 18.78
CA LEU A 7 -1.66 23.49 18.63
C LEU A 7 -1.88 25.00 18.47
N GLU A 8 -0.81 25.77 18.21
CA GLU A 8 -0.80 27.23 18.21
C GLU A 8 -0.78 27.83 16.79
N THR A 9 -1.81 27.56 15.99
CA THR A 9 -2.13 28.39 14.82
C THR A 9 -3.63 28.48 14.56
N ASN A 10 -4.15 29.70 14.38
CA ASN A 10 -5.59 29.98 14.13
C ASN A 10 -6.11 29.53 12.75
N PHE A 11 -5.37 28.68 12.03
CA PHE A 11 -5.60 28.35 10.61
C PHE A 11 -5.40 26.86 10.26
N ALA A 12 -4.91 26.02 11.18
CA ALA A 12 -4.71 24.59 10.96
C ALA A 12 -4.96 23.80 12.25
N GLU A 13 -5.83 22.79 12.19
CA GLU A 13 -6.22 21.98 13.37
C GLU A 13 -5.08 21.09 13.91
N CYS A 14 -4.04 20.83 13.11
CA CYS A 14 -2.85 20.11 13.56
C CYS A 14 -1.58 20.64 12.86
N VAL A 15 -0.60 21.11 13.65
CA VAL A 15 0.75 21.46 13.15
C VAL A 15 1.80 20.53 13.75
N LEU A 16 2.64 19.94 12.89
CA LEU A 16 3.73 19.05 13.26
C LEU A 16 5.07 19.74 13.05
N ASN A 17 5.79 20.03 14.14
CA ASN A 17 7.13 20.62 14.05
C ASN A 17 8.18 19.52 13.80
N ALA A 18 8.79 19.56 12.61
CA ALA A 18 9.84 18.65 12.16
C ALA A 18 11.27 19.08 12.58
N GLY A 19 11.42 20.28 13.15
CA GLY A 19 12.70 20.87 13.52
C GLY A 19 13.47 21.46 12.33
N LYS A 20 14.79 21.58 12.50
CA LYS A 20 15.71 22.12 11.48
C LYS A 20 15.95 21.12 10.36
N ILE A 21 15.80 21.56 9.11
CA ILE A 21 16.03 20.78 7.90
C ILE A 21 16.87 21.55 6.87
N ILE A 22 17.69 20.83 6.11
CA ILE A 22 18.38 21.37 4.93
C ILE A 22 17.47 21.15 3.72
N LEU A 23 17.26 22.18 2.89
CA LEU A 23 16.46 22.14 1.67
C LEU A 23 17.28 22.53 0.43
N GLY A 24 16.76 22.17 -0.74
CA GLY A 24 17.39 22.42 -2.04
C GLY A 24 17.93 21.15 -2.67
N ASN A 25 17.69 20.98 -3.97
CA ASN A 25 18.07 19.78 -4.71
C ASN A 25 19.59 19.52 -4.65
N LYS A 26 20.40 20.57 -4.82
CA LYS A 26 21.87 20.49 -4.78
C LYS A 26 22.37 20.24 -3.35
N GLN A 27 21.98 21.09 -2.42
CA GLN A 27 22.40 21.07 -1.02
C GLN A 27 22.05 19.73 -0.34
N ARG A 28 20.86 19.19 -0.61
CA ARG A 28 20.46 17.88 -0.09
C ARG A 28 21.18 16.72 -0.77
N ASN A 29 21.67 16.84 -2.00
CA ASN A 29 22.52 15.82 -2.62
C ASN A 29 23.96 15.83 -2.08
N GLU A 30 24.46 17.01 -1.69
CA GLU A 30 25.82 17.21 -1.16
C GLU A 30 25.93 16.94 0.35
N MET A 31 24.81 16.97 1.10
CA MET A 31 24.81 16.74 2.55
C MET A 31 25.12 15.29 2.97
N ASN A 32 25.49 15.10 4.24
CA ASN A 32 25.73 13.77 4.83
C ASN A 32 24.53 12.81 4.58
N PRO A 33 24.74 11.63 3.95
CA PRO A 33 23.65 10.72 3.60
C PRO A 33 22.84 10.15 4.77
N GLN A 34 23.44 10.00 5.96
CA GLN A 34 22.72 9.54 7.15
C GLN A 34 21.79 10.64 7.68
N LEU A 35 22.26 11.89 7.69
CA LEU A 35 21.44 13.06 8.05
C LEU A 35 20.32 13.29 7.02
N GLN A 36 20.62 13.16 5.72
CA GLN A 36 19.62 13.24 4.64
C GLN A 36 18.47 12.26 4.89
N LYS A 37 18.80 10.98 5.12
CA LYS A 37 17.84 9.90 5.43
C LYS A 37 17.06 10.19 6.72
N LYS A 38 17.71 10.71 7.77
CA LYS A 38 17.08 11.06 9.05
C LYS A 38 16.04 12.17 8.89
N GLN A 39 16.40 13.30 8.29
CA GLN A 39 15.48 14.41 8.03
C GLN A 39 14.31 13.97 7.12
N ASN A 40 14.60 13.24 6.03
CA ASN A 40 13.57 12.77 5.12
C ASN A 40 12.57 11.82 5.80
N LYS A 41 13.05 10.94 6.69
CA LYS A 41 12.19 10.05 7.48
C LYS A 41 11.29 10.81 8.45
N ILE A 42 11.76 11.89 9.06
CA ILE A 42 10.94 12.73 9.96
C ILE A 42 9.79 13.36 9.17
N ILE A 43 10.08 14.02 8.05
CA ILE A 43 9.08 14.68 7.21
C ILE A 43 8.07 13.67 6.65
N VAL A 44 8.53 12.58 6.02
CA VAL A 44 7.65 11.59 5.39
C VAL A 44 6.77 10.87 6.44
N ASN A 45 7.27 10.62 7.64
CA ASN A 45 6.44 10.08 8.73
C ASN A 45 5.41 11.09 9.24
N ALA A 46 5.76 12.38 9.33
CA ALA A 46 4.83 13.45 9.74
C ALA A 46 3.70 13.63 8.71
N ILE A 47 4.03 13.65 7.42
CA ILE A 47 3.04 13.67 6.33
C ILE A 47 2.12 12.45 6.42
N CYS A 48 2.67 11.24 6.55
CA CYS A 48 1.86 10.03 6.68
C CYS A 48 0.94 10.06 7.90
N ALA A 49 1.37 10.67 9.01
CA ALA A 49 0.55 10.85 10.19
C ALA A 49 -0.63 11.80 9.94
N LEU A 50 -0.39 12.95 9.28
CA LEU A 50 -1.44 13.92 8.96
C LEU A 50 -2.46 13.38 7.96
N LEU A 51 -2.02 12.67 6.91
CA LEU A 51 -2.91 11.98 5.97
C LEU A 51 -3.94 11.12 6.73
N ASN A 52 -3.47 10.37 7.73
CA ASN A 52 -4.27 9.47 8.55
C ASN A 52 -4.94 10.15 9.77
N SER A 53 -4.99 11.49 9.82
CA SER A 53 -5.48 12.24 10.98
C SER A 53 -6.17 13.56 10.58
N GLY A 54 -6.82 13.60 9.41
CA GLY A 54 -7.62 14.75 8.96
C GLY A 54 -6.87 15.80 8.13
N GLY A 55 -5.57 15.64 7.92
CA GLY A 55 -4.70 16.65 7.33
C GLY A 55 -4.08 17.59 8.37
N GLY A 56 -3.40 18.64 7.90
CA GLY A 56 -2.73 19.63 8.75
C GLY A 56 -1.49 20.23 8.07
N VAL A 57 -0.52 20.69 8.86
CA VAL A 57 0.73 21.30 8.35
C VAL A 57 1.95 20.65 8.98
N VAL A 58 2.94 20.27 8.17
CA VAL A 58 4.30 20.01 8.65
C VAL A 58 5.10 21.31 8.57
N LYS A 59 5.59 21.78 9.71
CA LYS A 59 6.39 23.00 9.86
C LYS A 59 7.84 22.62 10.09
N ALA A 60 8.75 23.22 9.35
CA ALA A 60 10.18 23.00 9.52
C ALA A 60 10.95 24.34 9.47
N GLU A 61 12.05 24.41 10.20
CA GLU A 61 12.98 25.54 10.17
C GLU A 61 14.09 25.27 9.14
N ILE A 62 14.40 26.24 8.29
CA ILE A 62 15.36 26.09 7.21
C ILE A 62 16.77 26.33 7.76
N GLU A 63 17.62 25.30 7.68
CA GLU A 63 18.95 25.29 8.30
C GLU A 63 20.03 25.91 7.40
N ASN A 64 19.93 25.71 6.09
CA ASN A 64 20.87 26.29 5.13
C ASN A 64 20.47 27.72 4.76
N LYS A 65 21.38 28.64 5.06
CA LYS A 65 21.27 30.06 4.68
C LYS A 65 21.12 30.21 3.16
N ASP A 66 20.53 31.34 2.77
CA ASP A 66 20.31 31.74 1.38
C ASP A 66 19.42 30.77 0.58
N TYR A 67 18.64 29.92 1.25
CA TYR A 67 17.66 29.07 0.60
C TYR A 67 16.51 29.87 -0.01
N ASN A 68 16.27 29.65 -1.31
CA ASN A 68 15.12 30.12 -2.04
C ASN A 68 14.40 28.92 -2.69
N PHE A 69 13.11 28.75 -2.38
CA PHE A 69 12.27 27.65 -2.85
C PHE A 69 12.15 27.57 -4.38
N GLU A 70 11.95 28.70 -5.06
CA GLU A 70 11.75 28.78 -6.51
C GLU A 70 13.04 28.42 -7.29
N ILE A 71 14.20 28.79 -6.75
CA ILE A 71 15.50 28.59 -7.41
C ILE A 71 16.11 27.23 -7.07
N HIS A 72 16.06 26.80 -5.81
CA HIS A 72 16.77 25.61 -5.34
C HIS A 72 15.92 24.33 -5.35
N GLY A 73 14.59 24.47 -5.43
CA GLY A 73 13.65 23.36 -5.25
C GLY A 73 13.72 22.77 -3.84
N VAL A 74 13.09 21.60 -3.64
CA VAL A 74 12.89 21.04 -2.29
C VAL A 74 13.95 20.00 -1.93
N GLY A 75 14.28 19.09 -2.84
CA GLY A 75 15.23 17.98 -2.60
C GLY A 75 14.77 16.91 -1.60
N LEU A 76 13.51 16.94 -1.16
CA LEU A 76 12.91 15.87 -0.35
C LEU A 76 12.49 14.70 -1.24
N LYS A 77 12.78 13.48 -0.79
CA LYS A 77 12.40 12.23 -1.47
C LYS A 77 11.01 11.83 -0.99
N MET A 78 9.98 12.35 -1.66
CA MET A 78 8.57 12.06 -1.37
C MET A 78 8.10 10.77 -2.05
N PRO A 79 7.47 9.84 -1.33
CA PRO A 79 6.76 8.69 -1.90
C PRO A 79 5.63 9.12 -2.85
N SER A 80 5.43 8.36 -3.93
CA SER A 80 4.40 8.64 -4.96
C SER A 80 2.96 8.67 -4.43
N ILE A 81 2.68 7.94 -3.34
CA ILE A 81 1.39 7.94 -2.62
C ILE A 81 0.97 9.33 -2.09
N PHE A 82 1.91 10.28 -1.95
CA PHE A 82 1.61 11.65 -1.52
C PHE A 82 1.18 12.59 -2.67
N LYS A 83 1.28 12.15 -3.93
CA LYS A 83 0.96 13.00 -5.09
C LYS A 83 -0.51 13.45 -5.04
N GLY A 84 -0.75 14.75 -5.08
CA GLY A 84 -2.08 15.37 -4.99
C GLY A 84 -2.52 15.75 -3.57
N TYR A 85 -1.83 15.28 -2.52
CA TYR A 85 -2.15 15.59 -1.13
C TYR A 85 -1.35 16.74 -0.51
N LEU A 86 -0.24 17.15 -1.15
CA LEU A 86 0.69 18.14 -0.62
C LEU A 86 0.64 19.45 -1.40
N ASP A 87 0.65 20.56 -0.66
CA ASP A 87 0.99 21.89 -1.18
C ASP A 87 2.16 22.44 -0.32
N GLU A 88 3.21 22.95 -0.95
CA GLU A 88 4.49 23.31 -0.30
C GLU A 88 4.77 24.81 -0.45
N MET A 89 5.24 25.49 0.60
CA MET A 89 5.65 26.89 0.54
C MET A 89 6.79 27.25 1.49
N GLN A 90 7.52 28.32 1.16
CA GLN A 90 8.47 28.99 2.05
C GLN A 90 7.85 30.25 2.65
N GLN A 91 8.10 30.51 3.93
CA GLN A 91 7.71 31.73 4.65
C GLN A 91 8.89 32.21 5.50
N GLY A 92 9.74 33.07 4.92
CA GLY A 92 11.02 33.47 5.54
C GLY A 92 11.93 32.25 5.73
N ASP A 93 12.39 32.05 6.97
CA ASP A 93 13.22 30.92 7.39
C ASP A 93 12.40 29.65 7.72
N LEU A 94 11.08 29.64 7.46
CA LEU A 94 10.22 28.47 7.63
C LEU A 94 9.86 27.83 6.29
N PHE A 95 9.76 26.51 6.29
CA PHE A 95 9.17 25.72 5.22
C PHE A 95 7.92 25.01 5.75
N LEU A 96 6.82 25.15 5.01
CA LEU A 96 5.51 24.63 5.37
C LEU A 96 5.04 23.64 4.29
N ILE A 97 4.62 22.45 4.73
CA ILE A 97 4.00 21.44 3.87
C ILE A 97 2.57 21.26 4.37
N PHE A 98 1.61 21.77 3.61
CA PHE A 98 0.18 21.55 3.85
C PHE A 98 -0.18 20.15 3.36
N VAL A 99 -0.87 19.39 4.20
CA VAL A 99 -1.24 18.00 3.96
C VAL A 99 -2.76 17.89 4.01
N LYS A 100 -3.38 17.53 2.89
CA LYS A 100 -4.82 17.24 2.79
C LYS A 100 -5.13 15.92 3.51
N SER A 101 -6.34 15.74 4.02
CA SER A 101 -6.78 14.46 4.58
C SER A 101 -6.69 13.32 3.54
N TRP A 102 -6.42 12.09 3.97
CA TRP A 102 -6.42 10.93 3.09
C TRP A 102 -7.82 10.66 2.51
N ASN A 103 -7.92 10.47 1.19
CA ASN A 103 -9.17 10.12 0.54
C ASN A 103 -9.26 8.59 0.38
N ALA A 104 -10.03 7.95 1.27
CA ALA A 104 -10.23 6.51 1.26
C ALA A 104 -11.00 6.01 0.03
N GLU A 105 -12.00 6.78 -0.45
CA GLU A 105 -12.81 6.42 -1.62
C GLU A 105 -11.97 6.42 -2.89
N ALA A 106 -11.23 7.51 -3.15
CA ALA A 106 -10.42 7.67 -4.35
C ALA A 106 -9.20 6.73 -4.39
N SER A 107 -8.72 6.27 -3.23
CA SER A 107 -7.57 5.35 -3.14
C SER A 107 -7.95 3.87 -3.03
N GLY A 108 -9.21 3.56 -2.68
CA GLY A 108 -9.69 2.20 -2.40
C GLY A 108 -9.09 1.56 -1.14
N VAL A 109 -8.39 2.34 -0.30
CA VAL A 109 -7.77 1.87 0.96
C VAL A 109 -7.96 2.90 2.07
N ARG A 110 -8.17 2.42 3.29
CA ARG A 110 -8.60 3.26 4.43
C ARG A 110 -7.55 4.26 4.94
N LEU A 111 -6.27 3.99 4.72
CA LEU A 111 -5.18 4.79 5.29
C LEU A 111 -3.94 4.80 4.39
N ALA A 112 -3.24 5.94 4.41
CA ALA A 112 -1.92 6.08 3.84
C ALA A 112 -0.93 5.15 4.55
N THR A 113 -0.16 4.40 3.75
CA THR A 113 0.85 3.45 4.24
C THR A 113 2.06 3.55 3.32
N LEU A 114 3.24 3.81 3.89
CA LEU A 114 4.50 3.92 3.13
C LEU A 114 5.04 2.56 2.70
N SER A 115 4.78 1.53 3.51
CA SER A 115 5.10 0.13 3.24
C SER A 115 4.25 -0.73 4.16
N SER A 116 3.49 -1.68 3.60
CA SER A 116 2.75 -2.66 4.40
C SER A 116 3.69 -3.54 5.23
N ASN A 117 4.94 -3.71 4.76
CA ASN A 117 5.88 -4.72 5.24
C ASN A 117 5.35 -6.17 5.19
N LEU A 118 4.24 -6.41 4.46
CA LEU A 118 3.82 -7.72 4.00
C LEU A 118 4.52 -8.01 2.68
N TYR A 119 5.26 -9.11 2.63
CA TYR A 119 5.89 -9.56 1.40
C TYR A 119 5.12 -10.74 0.82
N HIS A 120 5.18 -10.87 -0.50
CA HIS A 120 4.85 -12.11 -1.21
C HIS A 120 6.03 -12.51 -2.10
N ARG A 121 6.07 -13.79 -2.45
CA ARG A 121 6.93 -14.28 -3.51
C ARG A 121 6.19 -14.09 -4.84
N TYR A 122 6.79 -13.41 -5.80
CA TYR A 122 6.28 -13.34 -7.17
C TYR A 122 7.40 -13.74 -8.13
N ARG A 123 7.21 -14.86 -8.84
CA ARG A 123 8.22 -15.47 -9.72
C ARG A 123 9.56 -15.70 -9.00
N THR A 124 10.49 -14.75 -9.05
CA THR A 124 11.84 -14.84 -8.48
C THR A 124 12.18 -13.68 -7.52
N SER A 125 11.22 -12.79 -7.24
CA SER A 125 11.36 -11.63 -6.36
C SER A 125 10.55 -11.78 -5.07
N ASN A 126 11.03 -11.11 -4.01
CA ASN A 126 10.31 -10.92 -2.75
C ASN A 126 9.77 -9.48 -2.75
N ASP A 127 8.56 -9.31 -3.25
CA ASP A 127 7.97 -7.99 -3.44
C ASP A 127 7.12 -7.61 -2.23
N VAL A 128 7.18 -6.34 -1.84
CA VAL A 128 6.32 -5.81 -0.78
C VAL A 128 4.97 -5.48 -1.39
N MET A 129 3.91 -6.02 -0.79
CA MET A 129 2.54 -5.71 -1.20
C MET A 129 2.28 -4.22 -1.01
N ASN A 130 1.82 -3.53 -2.06
CA ASN A 130 1.25 -2.20 -1.93
C ASN A 130 -0.03 -2.23 -1.07
N SER A 131 -0.59 -1.07 -0.72
CA SER A 131 -1.76 -1.00 0.18
C SER A 131 -2.97 -1.79 -0.35
N GLN A 132 -3.23 -1.72 -1.67
CA GLN A 132 -4.34 -2.40 -2.33
C GLN A 132 -4.14 -3.92 -2.37
N GLU A 133 -2.93 -4.37 -2.73
CA GLU A 133 -2.53 -5.79 -2.71
C GLU A 133 -2.61 -6.37 -1.29
N ALA A 134 -2.13 -5.63 -0.29
CA ALA A 134 -2.19 -6.02 1.10
C ALA A 134 -3.64 -6.12 1.59
N LEU A 135 -4.52 -5.18 1.21
CA LEU A 135 -5.95 -5.24 1.52
C LEU A 135 -6.61 -6.49 0.92
N ALA A 136 -6.36 -6.76 -0.37
CA ALA A 136 -6.89 -7.93 -1.06
C ALA A 136 -6.39 -9.24 -0.43
N PHE A 137 -5.11 -9.30 -0.07
CA PHE A 137 -4.50 -10.44 0.62
C PHE A 137 -5.15 -10.70 1.99
N LEU A 138 -5.30 -9.66 2.82
CA LEU A 138 -5.90 -9.79 4.15
C LEU A 138 -7.38 -10.22 4.07
N LYS A 139 -8.15 -9.64 3.12
CA LYS A 139 -9.53 -10.07 2.82
C LYS A 139 -9.61 -11.54 2.40
N GLY A 140 -8.77 -11.96 1.45
CA GLY A 140 -8.73 -13.36 0.99
C GLY A 140 -8.33 -14.34 2.10
N ARG A 141 -7.37 -13.98 2.96
CA ARG A 141 -6.96 -14.81 4.12
C ARG A 141 -8.03 -14.91 5.20
N SER A 142 -8.80 -13.85 5.43
CA SER A 142 -9.94 -13.87 6.36
C SER A 142 -11.10 -14.73 5.82
N GLN A 143 -11.51 -14.49 4.56
CA GLN A 143 -12.62 -15.21 3.92
C GLN A 143 -12.36 -16.72 3.75
N THR A 144 -11.13 -17.12 3.40
CA THR A 144 -10.76 -18.54 3.28
C THR A 144 -11.01 -19.31 4.60
N LEU A 145 -10.84 -18.64 5.74
CA LEU A 145 -11.08 -19.24 7.06
C LEU A 145 -12.58 -19.37 7.38
N VAL A 146 -13.39 -18.37 7.03
CA VAL A 146 -14.85 -18.44 7.18
C VAL A 146 -15.40 -19.61 6.33
N ASN A 147 -14.98 -19.68 5.06
CA ASN A 147 -15.36 -20.73 4.11
C ASN A 147 -14.68 -22.09 4.34
N THR A 148 -13.96 -22.28 5.45
CA THR A 148 -13.51 -23.62 5.90
C THR A 148 -14.32 -24.17 7.07
N ASN A 149 -15.23 -23.37 7.64
CA ASN A 149 -16.28 -23.87 8.53
C ASN A 149 -17.51 -24.33 7.74
N ASP A 150 -17.84 -23.66 6.63
CA ASP A 150 -18.84 -24.13 5.65
C ASP A 150 -18.14 -24.94 4.56
N SER A 151 -18.42 -26.24 4.50
CA SER A 151 -17.72 -27.19 3.63
C SER A 151 -18.02 -27.00 2.14
N ASN A 152 -17.32 -26.07 1.48
CA ASN A 152 -17.10 -26.04 0.02
C ASN A 152 -15.85 -25.23 -0.34
N SER A 153 -14.70 -25.91 -0.40
CA SER A 153 -13.40 -25.35 -0.77
C SER A 153 -13.34 -24.90 -2.25
N LEU A 154 -13.68 -23.64 -2.52
CA LEU A 154 -13.32 -22.99 -3.79
C LEU A 154 -11.84 -22.57 -3.73
N SER A 155 -11.00 -23.28 -4.48
CA SER A 155 -9.61 -22.89 -4.70
C SER A 155 -9.53 -21.56 -5.46
N PRO A 156 -8.56 -20.67 -5.14
CA PRO A 156 -8.33 -19.48 -5.95
C PRO A 156 -8.06 -19.88 -7.40
N GLN A 157 -8.77 -19.27 -8.35
CA GLN A 157 -8.65 -19.58 -9.77
C GLN A 157 -7.20 -19.43 -10.24
N LYS A 158 -6.69 -20.53 -10.78
CA LYS A 158 -5.30 -20.68 -11.23
C LYS A 158 -5.15 -19.97 -12.58
N VAL A 159 -4.42 -18.86 -12.64
CA VAL A 159 -3.85 -18.38 -13.91
C VAL A 159 -2.72 -19.33 -14.27
N GLN A 160 -3.08 -20.41 -14.97
CA GLN A 160 -2.28 -21.62 -15.09
C GLN A 160 -1.28 -21.56 -16.25
N VAL A 161 -0.33 -20.62 -16.18
CA VAL A 161 0.74 -20.45 -17.18
C VAL A 161 2.11 -20.57 -16.50
N GLY A 162 2.68 -21.80 -16.49
CA GLY A 162 4.06 -22.07 -16.03
C GLY A 162 4.27 -23.25 -15.06
N VAL A 163 3.20 -23.93 -14.63
CA VAL A 163 3.19 -24.77 -13.40
C VAL A 163 4.15 -25.98 -13.39
N GLN A 164 4.54 -26.56 -14.52
CA GLN A 164 5.36 -27.79 -14.52
C GLN A 164 6.82 -27.58 -14.09
N ASN A 165 7.43 -26.43 -14.37
CA ASN A 165 8.84 -26.20 -14.07
C ASN A 165 9.11 -26.01 -12.56
N ASP A 166 8.21 -25.31 -11.87
CA ASP A 166 8.42 -24.89 -10.48
C ASP A 166 8.30 -26.04 -9.47
N GLY A 167 7.44 -27.03 -9.77
CA GLY A 167 7.37 -28.27 -8.98
C GLY A 167 8.71 -29.04 -8.98
N ASN A 168 9.37 -29.11 -10.13
CA ASN A 168 10.69 -29.74 -10.27
C ASN A 168 11.78 -28.96 -9.52
N ILE A 169 11.70 -27.62 -9.52
CA ILE A 169 12.61 -26.75 -8.74
C ILE A 169 12.39 -26.96 -7.24
N ARG A 170 11.14 -27.02 -6.76
CA ARG A 170 10.81 -27.30 -5.35
C ARG A 170 11.34 -28.65 -4.88
N ALA A 171 11.22 -29.69 -5.71
CA ALA A 171 11.78 -31.01 -5.44
C ALA A 171 13.33 -30.98 -5.38
N SER A 172 13.97 -30.27 -6.32
CA SER A 172 15.43 -30.09 -6.36
C SER A 172 15.95 -29.34 -5.13
N ALA A 173 15.22 -28.32 -4.68
CA ALA A 173 15.52 -27.58 -3.45
C ALA A 173 15.34 -28.44 -2.18
N ALA A 174 14.30 -29.28 -2.12
CA ALA A 174 14.11 -30.24 -1.04
C ALA A 174 15.25 -31.28 -1.00
N ALA A 175 15.71 -31.76 -2.16
CA ALA A 175 16.86 -32.65 -2.27
C ALA A 175 18.16 -31.97 -1.84
N LEU A 176 18.37 -30.70 -2.20
CA LEU A 176 19.53 -29.91 -1.73
C LEU A 176 19.49 -29.73 -0.20
N PHE A 177 18.32 -29.39 0.36
CA PHE A 177 18.10 -29.29 1.81
C PHE A 177 18.26 -30.63 2.54
N ALA A 178 18.15 -31.77 1.85
CA ALA A 178 18.39 -33.09 2.42
C ALA A 178 19.88 -33.47 2.49
N ARG A 179 20.76 -32.84 1.69
CA ARG A 179 22.21 -33.10 1.70
C ARG A 179 22.85 -32.70 3.03
N THR A 180 24.08 -33.19 3.25
CA THR A 180 24.99 -32.78 4.33
C THR A 180 26.21 -32.03 3.81
N ARG A 181 26.65 -32.33 2.57
CA ARG A 181 27.85 -31.77 1.93
C ARG A 181 27.56 -31.23 0.53
N LEU A 182 28.30 -30.19 0.16
CA LEU A 182 28.34 -29.52 -1.15
C LEU A 182 29.81 -29.29 -1.55
N GLN A 183 30.08 -29.14 -2.85
CA GLN A 183 31.41 -28.73 -3.31
C GLN A 183 31.46 -27.21 -3.54
N PHE A 184 32.61 -26.60 -3.23
CA PHE A 184 32.88 -25.20 -3.54
C PHE A 184 32.86 -24.98 -5.05
N LEU A 185 32.21 -23.90 -5.50
CA LEU A 185 31.89 -23.60 -6.90
C LEU A 185 30.99 -24.62 -7.61
N GLU A 186 30.39 -25.59 -6.90
CA GLU A 186 29.34 -26.47 -7.46
C GLU A 186 28.19 -25.62 -8.01
N LYS A 187 27.85 -25.82 -9.28
CA LYS A 187 26.76 -25.11 -9.93
C LYS A 187 25.45 -25.86 -9.75
N LEU A 188 24.51 -25.26 -9.04
CA LEU A 188 23.19 -25.86 -8.82
C LEU A 188 22.39 -25.96 -10.13
N ASN A 189 21.71 -27.09 -10.30
CA ASN A 189 20.93 -27.41 -11.50
C ASN A 189 19.55 -26.71 -11.57
N PHE A 190 19.20 -25.89 -10.56
CA PHE A 190 17.97 -25.09 -10.53
C PHE A 190 18.25 -23.61 -10.22
N THR A 191 17.26 -22.75 -10.48
CA THR A 191 17.31 -21.29 -10.30
C THR A 191 16.51 -20.83 -9.08
N LYS A 192 16.56 -19.52 -8.77
CA LYS A 192 15.49 -18.86 -7.98
C LYS A 192 14.11 -19.15 -8.60
N SER A 193 13.08 -19.29 -7.77
CA SER A 193 11.68 -19.52 -8.17
C SER A 193 10.68 -19.13 -7.06
N LEU A 194 9.40 -19.48 -7.19
CA LEU A 194 8.37 -19.24 -6.17
C LEU A 194 8.66 -20.01 -4.87
N HIS A 195 9.52 -21.02 -4.92
CA HIS A 195 9.90 -21.86 -3.79
C HIS A 195 11.39 -21.78 -3.42
N VAL A 196 12.19 -20.96 -4.12
CA VAL A 196 13.64 -20.91 -3.95
C VAL A 196 14.15 -19.48 -4.02
N GLU A 197 14.85 -19.05 -2.97
CA GLU A 197 15.65 -17.82 -2.95
C GLU A 197 17.12 -18.14 -2.69
N PHE A 198 18.01 -17.49 -3.44
CA PHE A 198 19.46 -17.54 -3.22
C PHE A 198 19.93 -16.19 -2.66
N LYS A 199 20.80 -16.24 -1.65
CA LYS A 199 21.44 -15.07 -1.04
C LYS A 199 22.93 -15.32 -0.90
N MET A 200 23.73 -14.28 -1.12
CA MET A 200 25.11 -14.24 -0.70
C MET A 200 25.21 -13.69 0.73
N PHE A 201 26.20 -14.14 1.48
CA PHE A 201 26.55 -13.52 2.75
C PHE A 201 27.14 -12.12 2.51
N SER A 202 26.82 -11.18 3.39
CA SER A 202 27.53 -9.89 3.49
C SER A 202 28.90 -10.10 4.16
N THR A 203 29.72 -9.04 4.23
CA THR A 203 30.94 -9.02 5.04
C THR A 203 30.66 -9.37 6.50
N GLU A 204 29.51 -8.95 7.02
CA GLU A 204 28.98 -9.40 8.31
C GLU A 204 27.84 -10.40 8.10
N VAL A 205 28.11 -11.65 8.52
CA VAL A 205 27.17 -12.78 8.38
C VAL A 205 25.85 -12.51 9.13
N SER A 206 25.92 -11.97 10.34
CA SER A 206 24.76 -11.60 11.16
C SER A 206 23.87 -10.53 10.52
N GLN A 207 24.48 -9.51 9.89
CA GLN A 207 23.77 -8.44 9.18
C GLN A 207 22.92 -9.00 8.03
N CYS A 208 23.44 -10.00 7.30
CA CYS A 208 22.75 -10.65 6.19
C CYS A 208 21.36 -11.18 6.59
N PHE A 209 21.24 -11.81 7.77
CA PHE A 209 19.96 -12.28 8.29
C PHE A 209 19.07 -11.13 8.73
N ASN A 210 19.57 -10.20 9.54
CA ASN A 210 18.79 -9.05 10.04
C ASN A 210 18.18 -8.17 8.93
N GLU A 211 18.84 -8.09 7.77
CA GLU A 211 18.37 -7.30 6.64
C GLU A 211 17.47 -8.09 5.68
N SER A 212 17.83 -9.34 5.34
CA SER A 212 17.19 -10.07 4.23
C SER A 212 16.30 -11.25 4.65
N LEU A 213 16.53 -11.87 5.81
CA LEU A 213 15.72 -13.00 6.27
C LEU A 213 14.25 -12.60 6.53
N PRO A 214 13.91 -11.46 7.18
CA PRO A 214 12.53 -11.06 7.43
C PRO A 214 11.64 -10.97 6.17
N SER A 215 12.15 -10.39 5.08
CA SER A 215 11.39 -10.25 3.84
C SER A 215 11.24 -11.58 3.12
N CYS A 216 12.27 -12.43 3.12
CA CYS A 216 12.18 -13.78 2.57
C CYS A 216 11.16 -14.65 3.34
N VAL A 217 11.20 -14.63 4.68
CA VAL A 217 10.30 -15.43 5.52
C VAL A 217 8.86 -14.94 5.39
N SER A 218 8.62 -13.63 5.40
CA SER A 218 7.31 -13.03 5.09
C SER A 218 6.80 -13.47 3.71
N ALA A 219 7.64 -13.37 2.67
CA ALA A 219 7.29 -13.74 1.29
C ALA A 219 6.88 -15.22 1.15
N PHE A 220 7.65 -16.16 1.70
CA PHE A 220 7.35 -17.59 1.63
C PHE A 220 6.16 -17.98 2.51
N ALA A 221 6.09 -17.45 3.73
CA ALA A 221 4.98 -17.71 4.65
C ALA A 221 3.63 -17.24 4.09
N ASN A 222 3.58 -16.06 3.47
CA ASN A 222 2.38 -15.50 2.88
C ASN A 222 1.99 -16.14 1.53
N THR A 223 2.84 -16.96 0.92
CA THR A 223 2.57 -17.67 -0.34
C THR A 223 2.43 -19.19 -0.11
N GLU A 224 3.36 -19.99 -0.62
CA GLU A 224 3.28 -21.47 -0.65
C GLU A 224 4.36 -22.18 0.18
N GLY A 225 5.17 -21.42 0.92
CA GLY A 225 6.41 -21.89 1.51
C GLY A 225 7.53 -22.08 0.48
N GLY A 226 8.75 -22.29 0.96
CA GLY A 226 9.94 -22.42 0.12
C GLY A 226 11.22 -22.58 0.91
N TYR A 227 12.34 -22.35 0.23
CA TYR A 227 13.70 -22.54 0.71
C TYR A 227 14.54 -21.29 0.43
N ILE A 228 15.31 -20.86 1.41
CA ILE A 228 16.31 -19.80 1.30
C ILE A 228 17.67 -20.44 1.47
N PHE A 229 18.59 -20.25 0.52
CA PHE A 229 19.98 -20.72 0.63
C PHE A 229 20.93 -19.52 0.68
N PHE A 230 21.53 -19.29 1.84
CA PHE A 230 22.58 -18.31 2.07
C PHE A 230 23.95 -18.92 1.80
N GLY A 231 24.79 -18.21 1.04
CA GLY A 231 26.05 -18.72 0.50
C GLY A 231 25.94 -19.30 -0.91
N VAL A 232 24.87 -18.99 -1.64
CA VAL A 232 24.71 -19.37 -3.06
C VAL A 232 24.63 -18.10 -3.89
N HIS A 233 25.51 -17.98 -4.89
CA HIS A 233 25.49 -16.85 -5.82
C HIS A 233 24.27 -16.97 -6.73
N ASP A 234 23.48 -15.91 -6.86
CA ASP A 234 22.16 -16.01 -7.48
C ASP A 234 22.18 -16.08 -9.01
N GLU A 235 23.06 -15.31 -9.67
CA GLU A 235 23.28 -15.37 -11.12
C GLU A 235 24.03 -16.65 -11.56
N THR A 236 25.22 -16.90 -11.01
CA THR A 236 26.06 -18.04 -11.44
C THR A 236 25.53 -19.38 -10.94
N ARG A 237 24.71 -19.38 -9.88
CA ARG A 237 24.19 -20.54 -9.13
C ARG A 237 25.28 -21.37 -8.45
N GLN A 238 26.42 -20.77 -8.18
CA GLN A 238 27.55 -21.45 -7.56
C GLN A 238 27.44 -21.43 -6.03
N VAL A 239 27.76 -22.57 -5.41
CA VAL A 239 27.95 -22.70 -3.98
C VAL A 239 29.25 -22.01 -3.59
N ILE A 240 29.16 -20.95 -2.79
CA ILE A 240 30.30 -20.24 -2.21
C ILE A 240 30.41 -20.56 -0.71
N GLY A 241 29.28 -20.51 -0.01
CA GLY A 241 29.19 -20.61 1.43
C GLY A 241 29.74 -19.37 2.15
N CYS A 242 30.13 -19.57 3.40
CA CYS A 242 30.83 -18.63 4.26
C CYS A 242 31.96 -19.36 5.00
N GLU A 243 33.11 -18.71 5.16
CA GLU A 243 34.32 -19.28 5.77
C GLU A 243 34.05 -19.84 7.18
N LYS A 244 34.51 -21.07 7.43
CA LYS A 244 34.28 -21.78 8.70
C LYS A 244 34.88 -21.06 9.92
N GLU A 245 35.97 -20.31 9.73
CA GLU A 245 36.67 -19.57 10.79
C GLU A 245 35.89 -18.34 11.27
N LYS A 246 34.97 -17.81 10.46
CA LYS A 246 34.24 -16.57 10.73
C LYS A 246 32.90 -16.78 11.47
N ILE A 247 32.52 -18.03 11.76
CA ILE A 247 31.16 -18.37 12.20
C ILE A 247 31.15 -19.41 13.33
N ASP A 248 30.48 -19.05 14.42
CA ASP A 248 29.85 -20.02 15.31
C ASP A 248 28.44 -20.37 14.80
N LEU A 249 28.22 -21.66 14.50
CA LEU A 249 26.92 -22.17 14.03
C LEU A 249 25.83 -22.08 15.10
N ALA A 250 26.16 -22.12 16.39
CA ALA A 250 25.19 -22.02 17.48
C ALA A 250 24.63 -20.59 17.58
N THR A 251 25.50 -19.59 17.65
CA THR A 251 25.14 -18.15 17.57
C THR A 251 24.37 -17.83 16.29
N LEU A 252 24.76 -18.44 15.16
CA LEU A 252 24.08 -18.24 13.88
C LEU A 252 22.66 -18.82 13.88
N SER A 253 22.48 -20.04 14.37
CA SER A 253 21.18 -20.68 14.54
C SER A 253 20.26 -19.87 15.47
N HIS A 254 20.80 -19.40 16.60
CA HIS A 254 20.07 -18.55 17.55
C HIS A 254 19.67 -17.21 16.92
N SER A 255 20.55 -16.58 16.12
CA SER A 255 20.24 -15.34 15.41
C SER A 255 19.10 -15.51 14.40
N ILE A 256 19.05 -16.65 13.71
CA ILE A 256 17.97 -16.99 12.76
C ILE A 256 16.65 -17.24 13.50
N ASP A 257 16.67 -18.02 14.59
CA ASP A 257 15.49 -18.30 15.43
C ASP A 257 14.92 -17.01 16.04
N TYR A 258 15.77 -16.19 16.65
CA TYR A 258 15.41 -14.88 17.17
C TYR A 258 14.84 -13.96 16.08
N CYS A 259 15.44 -13.94 14.89
CA CYS A 259 14.95 -13.13 13.77
C CYS A 259 13.54 -13.56 13.33
N ILE A 260 13.28 -14.87 13.20
CA ILE A 260 11.99 -15.40 12.73
C ILE A 260 10.90 -15.28 13.78
N ARG A 261 11.18 -15.60 15.05
CA ARG A 261 10.17 -15.53 16.14
C ARG A 261 9.70 -14.10 16.43
N ASN A 262 10.55 -13.09 16.19
CA ASN A 262 10.21 -11.68 16.40
C ASN A 262 9.49 -11.02 15.21
N LEU A 263 9.18 -11.76 14.13
CA LEU A 263 8.39 -11.25 13.02
C LEU A 263 6.94 -10.99 13.46
N PRO A 264 6.35 -9.81 13.20
CA PRO A 264 4.97 -9.56 13.57
C PRO A 264 4.03 -10.48 12.77
N VAL A 265 3.22 -11.27 13.48
CA VAL A 265 2.19 -12.13 12.89
C VAL A 265 0.80 -11.61 13.24
N HIS A 266 -0.16 -11.82 12.33
CA HIS A 266 -1.58 -11.63 12.61
C HIS A 266 -2.37 -12.87 12.26
N HIS A 267 -3.22 -13.29 13.18
CA HIS A 267 -4.11 -14.43 13.04
C HIS A 267 -5.56 -13.99 12.93
N PHE A 268 -6.18 -14.39 11.82
CA PHE A 268 -7.63 -14.49 11.72
C PHE A 268 -8.13 -15.80 12.36
N CYS A 269 -7.27 -16.83 12.46
CA CYS A 269 -7.62 -18.15 12.98
C CYS A 269 -7.49 -18.30 14.50
N THR A 270 -8.27 -19.21 15.06
CA THR A 270 -8.23 -19.62 16.48
C THR A 270 -6.97 -20.40 16.84
N GLN A 271 -6.40 -21.15 15.89
CA GLN A 271 -5.24 -22.04 16.13
C GLN A 271 -3.96 -21.30 16.55
N ARG A 272 -3.77 -20.04 16.12
CA ARG A 272 -2.63 -19.18 16.50
C ARG A 272 -1.24 -19.84 16.39
N CYS A 273 -1.03 -20.66 15.36
CA CYS A 273 0.22 -21.38 15.13
C CYS A 273 1.43 -20.45 14.95
N GLU A 274 2.60 -20.84 15.47
CA GLU A 274 3.86 -20.17 15.15
C GLU A 274 4.26 -20.35 13.67
N ILE A 275 5.19 -19.53 13.19
CA ILE A 275 5.82 -19.69 11.88
C ILE A 275 6.61 -21.01 11.89
N LYS A 276 6.21 -21.98 11.06
CA LYS A 276 6.94 -23.24 10.92
C LYS A 276 8.10 -23.08 9.95
N TYR A 277 9.31 -23.38 10.42
CA TYR A 277 10.52 -23.35 9.63
C TYR A 277 11.52 -24.42 10.11
N ALA A 278 12.55 -24.69 9.31
CA ALA A 278 13.67 -25.54 9.68
C ALA A 278 14.98 -24.98 9.12
N VAL A 279 16.05 -25.02 9.91
CA VAL A 279 17.38 -24.52 9.56
C VAL A 279 18.35 -25.69 9.43
N LYS A 280 19.23 -25.63 8.44
CA LYS A 280 20.37 -26.55 8.28
C LYS A 280 21.60 -25.80 7.83
N PHE A 281 22.76 -26.23 8.31
CA PHE A 281 24.05 -25.83 7.79
C PHE A 281 24.61 -26.98 6.95
N LEU A 282 24.84 -26.72 5.67
CA LEU A 282 25.38 -27.67 4.71
C LEU A 282 26.89 -27.43 4.61
N GLU A 283 27.72 -28.43 4.85
CA GLU A 283 29.18 -28.31 4.75
C GLU A 283 29.59 -28.02 3.29
N VAL A 284 30.35 -26.96 3.06
CA VAL A 284 30.98 -26.67 1.77
C VAL A 284 32.43 -27.14 1.84
N HIS A 285 32.79 -28.08 0.97
CA HIS A 285 34.14 -28.62 0.86
C HIS A 285 34.84 -28.08 -0.39
N ASN A 286 36.12 -27.74 -0.27
CA ASN A 286 36.99 -27.44 -1.40
C ASN A 286 38.12 -28.47 -1.42
N GLN A 287 38.24 -29.23 -2.51
CA GLN A 287 39.24 -30.31 -2.67
C GLN A 287 39.25 -31.32 -1.48
N GLY A 288 38.08 -31.62 -0.92
CA GLY A 288 37.91 -32.53 0.22
C GLY A 288 38.19 -31.93 1.60
N VAL A 289 38.59 -30.66 1.68
CA VAL A 289 38.76 -29.92 2.94
C VAL A 289 37.53 -29.08 3.21
N LEU A 290 37.02 -29.09 4.45
CA LEU A 290 35.95 -28.19 4.87
C LEU A 290 36.40 -26.73 4.67
N HIS A 291 35.70 -26.02 3.81
CA HIS A 291 35.94 -24.61 3.47
C HIS A 291 34.99 -23.69 4.23
N GLY A 292 33.72 -24.10 4.38
CA GLY A 292 32.69 -23.23 4.92
C GLY A 292 31.33 -23.89 5.03
N TYR A 293 30.27 -23.08 5.11
CA TYR A 293 28.89 -23.55 5.21
C TYR A 293 27.93 -22.80 4.27
N VAL A 294 26.89 -23.49 3.81
CA VAL A 294 25.66 -22.87 3.28
C VAL A 294 24.59 -22.95 4.37
N CYS A 295 23.96 -21.82 4.70
CA CYS A 295 22.82 -21.81 5.61
C CYS A 295 21.52 -21.94 4.81
N ALA A 296 20.84 -23.07 4.96
CA ALA A 296 19.58 -23.37 4.31
C ALA A 296 18.41 -23.23 5.30
N VAL A 297 17.39 -22.44 4.93
CA VAL A 297 16.18 -22.23 5.74
C VAL A 297 14.95 -22.65 4.93
N LYS A 298 14.25 -23.69 5.37
CA LYS A 298 12.92 -24.06 4.85
C LYS A 298 11.86 -23.27 5.63
N VAL A 299 10.94 -22.61 4.93
CA VAL A 299 9.77 -21.91 5.52
C VAL A 299 8.50 -22.58 4.99
N GLU A 300 7.57 -22.93 5.88
CA GLU A 300 6.29 -23.51 5.47
C GLU A 300 5.24 -22.42 5.23
N ARG A 301 4.20 -22.72 4.42
CA ARG A 301 3.08 -21.82 4.22
C ARG A 301 2.39 -21.53 5.56
N PHE A 302 2.19 -20.27 5.87
CA PHE A 302 1.48 -19.83 7.06
C PHE A 302 -0.03 -19.75 6.82
N CYS A 303 -0.81 -19.88 7.90
CA CYS A 303 -2.27 -19.86 7.85
C CYS A 303 -2.82 -18.46 7.50
N CYS A 304 -2.33 -17.43 8.18
CA CYS A 304 -2.83 -16.05 8.07
C CYS A 304 -1.78 -15.11 7.44
N ALA A 305 -1.26 -14.13 8.19
CA ALA A 305 -0.34 -13.11 7.67
C ALA A 305 0.94 -12.99 8.52
N VAL A 306 2.10 -12.98 7.86
CA VAL A 306 3.42 -12.74 8.45
C VAL A 306 4.02 -11.47 7.86
N PHE A 307 4.37 -10.50 8.71
CA PHE A 307 5.00 -9.25 8.32
C PHE A 307 6.52 -9.36 8.52
N ALA A 308 7.30 -8.73 7.64
CA ALA A 308 8.75 -8.62 7.85
C ALA A 308 9.08 -7.67 9.03
N LYS A 309 8.28 -6.61 9.20
CA LYS A 309 8.41 -5.56 10.23
C LYS A 309 7.02 -4.97 10.51
N VAL A 310 6.84 -4.22 11.61
CA VAL A 310 5.57 -3.50 11.88
C VAL A 310 5.26 -2.58 10.69
N PRO A 311 4.00 -2.50 10.19
CA PRO A 311 3.64 -1.68 9.03
C PRO A 311 4.14 -0.24 9.14
N SER A 312 4.70 0.27 8.05
CA SER A 312 5.18 1.65 7.95
C SER A 312 3.99 2.57 7.67
N SER A 313 3.17 2.81 8.69
CA SER A 313 2.07 3.77 8.69
C SER A 313 1.98 4.46 10.05
N TRP A 314 1.58 5.74 10.05
CA TRP A 314 1.59 6.61 11.23
C TRP A 314 0.25 7.32 11.40
N GLN A 315 -0.02 7.78 12.62
CA GLN A 315 -1.17 8.62 12.99
C GLN A 315 -0.70 9.70 13.99
N VAL A 316 -1.47 10.78 14.13
CA VAL A 316 -1.34 11.72 15.25
C VAL A 316 -2.22 11.21 16.39
N LYS A 317 -1.61 10.82 17.52
CA LYS A 317 -2.34 10.29 18.69
C LYS A 317 -1.64 10.73 19.98
N ASP A 318 -2.42 11.26 20.92
CA ASP A 318 -1.94 11.84 22.19
C ASP A 318 -0.89 12.95 21.98
N ASN A 319 -1.17 13.89 21.07
CA ASN A 319 -0.29 14.99 20.67
C ASN A 319 1.13 14.55 20.23
N ARG A 320 1.24 13.36 19.63
CA ARG A 320 2.50 12.80 19.10
C ARG A 320 2.26 12.03 17.80
N VAL A 321 3.25 12.06 16.91
CA VAL A 321 3.32 11.11 15.78
C VAL A 321 3.64 9.72 16.31
N LYS A 322 2.72 8.77 16.16
CA LYS A 322 2.87 7.37 16.57
C LYS A 322 2.77 6.46 15.35
N GLN A 323 3.62 5.43 15.29
CA GLN A 323 3.46 4.36 14.30
C GLN A 323 2.27 3.49 14.71
N LEU A 324 1.43 3.10 13.76
CA LEU A 324 0.32 2.17 14.01
C LEU A 324 0.88 0.79 14.40
N ALA A 325 0.32 0.18 15.45
CA ALA A 325 0.64 -1.21 15.76
C ALA A 325 0.04 -2.13 14.67
N THR A 326 0.68 -3.26 14.37
CA THR A 326 0.21 -4.19 13.31
C THR A 326 -1.27 -4.57 13.43
N LYS A 327 -1.78 -4.73 14.66
CA LYS A 327 -3.21 -5.02 14.91
C LYS A 327 -4.13 -3.83 14.60
N GLU A 328 -3.75 -2.61 14.99
CA GLU A 328 -4.50 -1.39 14.68
C GLU A 328 -4.52 -1.14 13.17
N TRP A 329 -3.36 -1.28 12.50
CA TRP A 329 -3.24 -1.12 11.05
C TRP A 329 -4.12 -2.10 10.27
N ILE A 330 -4.16 -3.38 10.67
CA ILE A 330 -5.04 -4.38 10.03
C ILE A 330 -6.51 -4.06 10.28
N ALA A 331 -6.89 -3.65 11.49
CA ALA A 331 -8.27 -3.27 11.80
C ALA A 331 -8.73 -2.14 10.87
N TRP A 332 -7.98 -1.03 10.80
CA TRP A 332 -8.31 0.09 9.93
C TRP A 332 -8.31 -0.29 8.45
N MET A 333 -7.35 -1.10 7.98
CA MET A 333 -7.36 -1.58 6.59
C MET A 333 -8.63 -2.38 6.25
N MET A 334 -9.15 -3.15 7.21
CA MET A 334 -10.22 -4.13 7.01
C MET A 334 -11.63 -3.59 7.33
N GLU A 335 -11.75 -2.40 7.93
CA GLU A 335 -13.03 -1.74 8.21
C GLU A 335 -13.83 -1.45 6.92
N ALA A 336 -15.07 -1.94 6.89
CA ALA A 336 -15.95 -1.87 5.72
C ALA A 336 -16.41 -0.43 5.40
N ASP A 337 -16.70 -0.16 4.11
CA ASP A 337 -17.80 0.71 3.66
C ASP A 337 -18.82 1.28 4.69
N PRO A 338 -18.72 2.45 5.39
CA PRO A 338 -19.91 3.02 6.01
C PRO A 338 -21.01 3.30 4.95
N GLY A 339 -20.63 3.46 3.67
CA GLY A 339 -21.55 3.57 2.53
C GLY A 339 -22.24 2.27 2.08
N GLN A 340 -22.04 1.12 2.71
CA GLN A 340 -22.73 -0.14 2.35
C GLN A 340 -23.38 -0.88 3.55
N GLY A 341 -23.49 -0.24 4.71
CA GLY A 341 -24.10 -0.82 5.92
C GLY A 341 -24.93 0.14 6.77
N ALA A 342 -25.30 1.32 6.24
CA ALA A 342 -25.95 2.39 6.98
C ALA A 342 -27.47 2.19 7.22
N GLU A 343 -27.91 0.97 7.53
CA GLU A 343 -29.24 0.66 8.08
C GLU A 343 -29.18 -0.41 9.19
N SER A 344 -28.32 -0.20 10.21
CA SER A 344 -28.41 -0.94 11.50
C SER A 344 -27.65 -0.32 12.69
N ALA A 345 -26.98 0.83 12.53
CA ALA A 345 -26.10 1.40 13.56
C ALA A 345 -26.64 2.67 14.26
N THR A 346 -27.96 2.76 14.50
CA THR A 346 -28.61 3.90 15.19
C THR A 346 -29.27 3.53 16.52
N ILE A 347 -28.80 2.47 17.18
CA ILE A 347 -29.32 2.04 18.51
C ILE A 347 -28.24 2.08 19.61
N ALA A 348 -26.94 2.14 19.26
CA ALA A 348 -25.85 2.17 20.23
C ALA A 348 -25.67 3.51 20.98
N SER A 349 -26.33 4.59 20.55
CA SER A 349 -26.17 5.95 21.10
C SER A 349 -27.32 6.43 22.00
N LEU A 350 -28.36 5.61 22.25
CA LEU A 350 -29.53 6.00 23.06
C LEU A 350 -29.68 5.26 24.39
N LEU A 351 -28.77 4.35 24.75
CA LEU A 351 -28.78 3.64 26.04
C LEU A 351 -27.65 4.10 26.99
N GLY A 352 -27.25 5.37 26.87
CA GLY A 352 -26.12 5.99 27.58
C GLY A 352 -26.46 7.14 28.52
N ALA A 353 -27.73 7.34 28.91
CA ALA A 353 -28.13 8.39 29.85
C ALA A 353 -29.41 8.04 30.62
N GLY A 354 -29.46 8.36 31.91
CA GLY A 354 -30.70 8.39 32.71
C GLY A 354 -30.91 7.19 33.64
N GLY A 355 -30.46 7.31 34.89
CA GLY A 355 -30.92 6.45 35.98
C GLY A 355 -31.96 7.16 36.87
N ARG A 356 -32.84 6.36 37.49
CA ARG A 356 -33.90 6.68 38.49
C ARG A 356 -35.25 7.20 37.97
N GLY A 357 -36.31 6.43 38.28
CA GLY A 357 -37.60 6.99 38.72
C GLY A 357 -38.88 6.49 38.02
N GLY A 358 -39.71 5.74 38.76
CA GLY A 358 -41.17 5.96 38.82
C GLY A 358 -42.10 5.55 37.67
N GLU A 359 -42.82 4.44 37.89
CA GLU A 359 -44.18 4.05 37.46
C GLU A 359 -45.08 4.91 36.50
N ARG A 360 -45.81 4.13 35.67
CA ARG A 360 -47.21 4.28 35.13
C ARG A 360 -47.52 5.04 33.81
N GLU A 361 -48.07 4.24 32.89
CA GLU A 361 -49.30 4.43 32.06
C GLU A 361 -49.72 5.84 31.58
N VAL A 362 -49.95 5.99 30.26
CA VAL A 362 -51.29 5.95 29.62
C VAL A 362 -51.18 6.04 28.07
N LEU A 363 -52.19 5.45 27.43
CA LEU A 363 -52.52 5.23 26.01
C LEU A 363 -52.38 6.36 24.95
N SER A 364 -52.17 5.89 23.71
CA SER A 364 -52.78 6.31 22.42
C SER A 364 -52.72 7.76 21.90
N GLU A 365 -52.32 7.92 20.64
CA GLU A 365 -53.24 8.29 19.53
C GLU A 365 -52.56 8.15 18.13
N LEU A 366 -53.32 7.62 17.16
CA LEU A 366 -53.48 8.05 15.75
C LEU A 366 -52.23 8.29 14.84
N GLN A 367 -52.19 7.96 13.54
CA GLN A 367 -53.03 7.13 12.64
C GLN A 367 -52.28 7.01 11.30
N MET A 368 -52.25 5.85 10.64
CA MET A 368 -51.86 5.73 9.23
C MET A 368 -53.11 5.64 8.33
N PRO A 369 -53.03 6.08 7.06
CA PRO A 369 -53.88 5.58 6.00
C PRO A 369 -53.09 4.71 4.98
N ASP A 370 -53.77 3.69 4.48
CA ASP A 370 -53.26 2.63 3.60
C ASP A 370 -53.12 3.03 2.11
N LEU A 371 -52.39 2.20 1.34
CA LEU A 371 -52.86 1.49 0.11
C LEU A 371 -51.65 0.84 -0.61
N LEU A 372 -51.32 -0.43 -0.40
CA LEU A 372 -51.86 -1.67 -1.03
C LEU A 372 -51.65 -1.82 -2.57
N PHE A 373 -50.64 -2.64 -2.91
CA PHE A 373 -50.53 -3.64 -4.00
C PHE A 373 -51.04 -3.37 -5.44
N SER A 374 -50.20 -3.71 -6.43
CA SER A 374 -50.36 -4.97 -7.21
C SER A 374 -49.15 -5.29 -8.11
N ILE A 375 -48.95 -6.58 -8.44
CA ILE A 375 -47.98 -7.09 -9.43
C ILE A 375 -48.70 -8.12 -10.33
N ASP A 376 -48.91 -7.80 -11.62
CA ASP A 376 -49.22 -8.71 -12.76
C ASP A 376 -49.43 -7.88 -14.07
N THR A 377 -49.30 -8.31 -15.34
CA THR A 377 -48.78 -9.54 -16.00
C THR A 377 -48.15 -9.20 -17.37
N VAL A 378 -47.06 -9.88 -17.77
CA VAL A 378 -46.59 -10.23 -19.16
C VAL A 378 -46.90 -9.34 -20.40
N GLY A 379 -45.85 -9.01 -21.17
CA GLY A 379 -45.79 -9.42 -22.60
C GLY A 379 -45.29 -8.45 -23.70
N ARG A 380 -44.09 -8.72 -24.26
CA ARG A 380 -43.58 -8.44 -25.63
C ARG A 380 -43.65 -6.95 -26.13
N SER A 381 -42.58 -6.29 -26.57
CA SER A 381 -41.60 -6.69 -27.59
C SER A 381 -40.34 -5.80 -27.59
N LEU A 382 -39.21 -6.32 -28.09
CA LEU A 382 -37.92 -5.61 -28.31
C LEU A 382 -37.96 -4.70 -29.58
N PRO A 383 -37.06 -3.70 -29.80
CA PRO A 383 -35.61 -3.82 -29.59
C PRO A 383 -34.80 -2.60 -29.07
N PHE A 384 -33.57 -2.90 -28.64
CA PHE A 384 -32.35 -2.07 -28.61
C PHE A 384 -32.47 -0.54 -28.57
N ILE A 385 -32.15 0.04 -27.41
CA ILE A 385 -31.54 1.38 -27.29
C ILE A 385 -30.23 1.21 -26.50
N SER A 386 -29.15 1.85 -26.96
CA SER A 386 -27.81 1.71 -26.37
C SER A 386 -27.68 2.53 -25.07
N SER A 387 -26.74 2.10 -24.22
CA SER A 387 -26.49 2.65 -22.87
C SER A 387 -25.96 4.10 -22.83
N ALA A 388 -26.01 4.85 -23.92
CA ALA A 388 -25.37 6.16 -24.08
C ALA A 388 -26.32 7.38 -23.92
N HIS A 389 -27.62 7.17 -23.67
CA HIS A 389 -28.62 8.25 -23.61
C HIS A 389 -29.32 8.43 -22.24
N LEU A 390 -29.04 7.58 -21.24
CA LEU A 390 -29.64 7.72 -19.90
C LEU A 390 -28.77 8.52 -18.91
N GLU A 391 -27.47 8.68 -19.15
CA GLU A 391 -26.60 9.48 -18.26
C GLU A 391 -26.76 11.00 -18.47
N TYR A 392 -27.16 11.44 -19.67
CA TYR A 392 -27.27 12.88 -19.98
C TYR A 392 -28.45 13.59 -19.31
N LEU A 393 -29.52 12.84 -18.95
CA LEU A 393 -30.71 13.39 -18.26
C LEU A 393 -30.64 13.32 -16.73
N ALA A 394 -29.64 12.63 -16.17
CA ALA A 394 -29.42 12.53 -14.72
C ALA A 394 -28.56 13.69 -14.17
N PHE A 395 -27.74 14.31 -15.02
CA PHE A 395 -26.78 15.34 -14.60
C PHE A 395 -27.45 16.69 -14.27
N ASP A 396 -28.53 17.03 -14.98
CA ASP A 396 -29.14 18.38 -14.96
C ASP A 396 -29.92 18.68 -13.66
N LYS A 397 -30.55 17.66 -13.06
CA LYS A 397 -31.38 17.83 -11.84
C LYS A 397 -30.58 18.12 -10.56
N LYS A 398 -29.29 17.76 -10.49
CA LYS A 398 -28.46 18.05 -9.30
C LYS A 398 -27.90 19.48 -9.30
N MET A 399 -27.66 20.08 -10.46
CA MET A 399 -27.11 21.43 -10.56
C MET A 399 -28.16 22.51 -10.19
N LEU A 400 -29.42 22.32 -10.62
CA LEU A 400 -30.53 23.23 -10.29
C LEU A 400 -30.96 23.19 -8.81
N LEU A 401 -30.76 22.09 -8.08
CA LEU A 401 -31.12 22.02 -6.64
C LEU A 401 -30.12 22.74 -5.72
N TRP A 402 -28.91 23.08 -6.19
CA TRP A 402 -27.93 23.83 -5.40
C TRP A 402 -28.19 25.35 -5.39
N ALA A 403 -29.00 25.85 -6.33
CA ALA A 403 -29.28 27.28 -6.49
C ALA A 403 -30.45 27.82 -5.64
N SER A 404 -31.08 26.99 -4.80
CA SER A 404 -32.37 27.30 -4.16
C SER A 404 -32.41 27.07 -2.64
N ARG A 405 -31.36 27.46 -1.91
CA ARG A 405 -31.40 27.61 -0.44
C ARG A 405 -30.86 28.97 0.01
N PRO A 406 -31.65 29.82 0.69
CA PRO A 406 -31.24 31.16 1.07
C PRO A 406 -30.47 31.18 2.40
N THR A 407 -29.14 31.28 2.36
CA THR A 407 -28.33 31.72 3.50
C THR A 407 -28.11 33.23 3.42
N ARG A 408 -28.31 33.93 4.55
CA ARG A 408 -28.35 35.39 4.61
C ARG A 408 -26.95 36.01 4.54
N GLY A 409 -26.82 37.02 3.67
CA GLY A 409 -25.83 38.08 3.82
C GLY A 409 -24.49 37.84 3.09
N TRP A 410 -24.03 38.89 2.41
CA TRP A 410 -22.65 39.05 1.90
C TRP A 410 -22.20 38.04 0.83
N PHE A 411 -22.69 38.21 -0.41
CA PHE A 411 -21.89 38.19 -1.65
C PHE A 411 -22.81 38.42 -2.87
N ARG A 412 -23.11 39.70 -3.18
CA ARG A 412 -23.87 40.10 -4.39
C ARG A 412 -23.01 40.65 -5.53
N GLY A 413 -21.68 40.65 -5.38
CA GLY A 413 -20.74 41.19 -6.37
C GLY A 413 -19.95 40.16 -7.17
N LEU A 414 -19.90 38.89 -6.76
CA LEU A 414 -19.11 37.85 -7.46
C LEU A 414 -19.91 37.04 -8.49
N SER A 415 -21.23 36.94 -8.36
CA SER A 415 -22.09 36.22 -9.31
C SER A 415 -21.97 36.78 -10.72
N ASP A 416 -21.99 38.10 -10.83
CA ASP A 416 -22.17 38.80 -12.09
C ASP A 416 -20.86 38.81 -12.89
N LEU A 417 -19.71 38.80 -12.20
CA LEU A 417 -18.38 38.69 -12.81
C LEU A 417 -18.13 37.31 -13.42
N VAL A 418 -18.59 36.23 -12.76
CA VAL A 418 -18.48 34.86 -13.30
C VAL A 418 -19.33 34.71 -14.55
N ILE A 419 -20.55 35.25 -14.56
CA ILE A 419 -21.48 35.20 -15.70
C ILE A 419 -20.90 35.95 -16.92
N PHE A 420 -20.33 37.14 -16.72
CA PHE A 420 -19.77 37.94 -17.83
C PHE A 420 -18.50 37.34 -18.46
N ILE A 421 -17.71 36.56 -17.71
CA ILE A 421 -16.43 36.00 -18.20
C ILE A 421 -16.59 34.58 -18.78
N PHE A 422 -17.39 33.71 -18.15
CA PHE A 422 -17.46 32.31 -18.56
C PHE A 422 -18.32 32.07 -19.82
N ILE A 423 -19.41 32.82 -20.00
CA ILE A 423 -20.33 32.60 -21.13
C ILE A 423 -19.64 32.87 -22.50
N PRO A 424 -18.91 33.98 -22.71
CA PRO A 424 -18.17 34.20 -23.95
C PRO A 424 -17.12 33.11 -24.23
N PHE A 425 -16.45 32.61 -23.18
CA PHE A 425 -15.40 31.59 -23.30
C PHE A 425 -15.97 30.22 -23.70
N LEU A 426 -17.11 29.83 -23.14
CA LEU A 426 -17.85 28.62 -23.53
C LEU A 426 -18.37 28.70 -24.97
N VAL A 427 -18.88 29.85 -25.40
CA VAL A 427 -19.32 30.08 -26.80
C VAL A 427 -18.13 30.01 -27.78
N PHE A 428 -16.96 30.51 -27.40
CA PHE A 428 -15.73 30.37 -28.19
C PHE A 428 -15.32 28.91 -28.37
N ILE A 429 -15.26 28.13 -27.27
CA ILE A 429 -14.92 26.70 -27.31
C ILE A 429 -15.91 25.91 -28.18
N PHE A 430 -17.21 26.16 -28.06
CA PHE A 430 -18.22 25.50 -28.90
C PHE A 430 -18.05 25.83 -30.40
N ARG A 431 -17.74 27.07 -30.75
CA ARG A 431 -17.44 27.45 -32.14
C ARG A 431 -16.18 26.77 -32.66
N SER A 432 -15.11 26.68 -31.86
CA SER A 432 -13.88 25.98 -32.26
C SER A 432 -14.09 24.48 -32.47
N LEU A 433 -14.89 23.82 -31.62
CA LEU A 433 -15.19 22.40 -31.74
C LEU A 433 -16.06 22.07 -32.97
N LEU A 434 -17.03 22.93 -33.31
CA LEU A 434 -17.80 22.80 -34.55
C LEU A 434 -16.89 22.92 -35.79
N PHE A 435 -15.97 23.89 -35.80
CA PHE A 435 -15.03 24.09 -36.93
C PHE A 435 -14.06 22.91 -37.12
N LEU A 436 -13.67 22.24 -36.03
CA LEU A 436 -12.86 21.01 -36.08
C LEU A 436 -13.65 19.78 -36.53
N SER A 437 -14.97 19.77 -36.36
CA SER A 437 -15.84 18.67 -36.83
C SER A 437 -15.95 18.68 -38.36
N ASP A 438 -16.10 19.85 -39.00
CA ASP A 438 -16.21 19.97 -40.46
C ASP A 438 -14.90 19.57 -41.18
N MET A 439 -13.75 19.88 -40.59
CA MET A 439 -12.42 19.50 -41.13
C MET A 439 -12.21 17.98 -41.19
N ASN A 440 -12.78 17.21 -40.26
CA ASN A 440 -12.59 15.76 -40.21
C ASN A 440 -13.46 14.98 -41.22
N SER A 441 -14.46 15.61 -41.84
CA SER A 441 -15.28 14.99 -42.88
C SER A 441 -14.62 14.92 -44.26
N PHE A 442 -13.46 15.57 -44.47
CA PHE A 442 -12.77 15.62 -45.77
C PHE A 442 -11.65 14.57 -45.98
N ASN A 443 -11.21 13.85 -44.94
CA ASN A 443 -10.04 12.95 -45.02
C ASN A 443 -10.37 11.47 -45.24
N TYR A 444 -11.62 11.12 -45.57
CA TYR A 444 -12.05 9.75 -45.91
C TYR A 444 -12.10 9.52 -47.43
N LEU A 445 -10.98 9.72 -48.14
CA LEU A 445 -10.81 9.25 -49.52
C LEU A 445 -9.33 9.15 -49.92
N GLY A 446 -8.83 7.92 -50.05
CA GLY A 446 -7.57 7.59 -50.74
C GLY A 446 -6.32 7.53 -49.86
N ASN A 447 -5.80 6.31 -49.65
CA ASN A 447 -4.35 6.06 -49.74
C ASN A 447 -4.05 4.55 -49.82
N SER A 448 -3.98 4.05 -51.04
CA SER A 448 -3.17 2.90 -51.40
C SER A 448 -1.83 3.42 -51.94
N PHE A 449 -0.67 3.03 -51.38
CA PHE A 449 0.48 2.50 -52.13
C PHE A 449 1.66 2.10 -51.22
N SER A 450 2.56 1.31 -51.81
CA SER A 450 3.62 0.48 -51.24
C SER A 450 4.70 1.16 -50.38
N CYS A 451 5.17 0.41 -49.37
CA CYS A 451 6.47 0.60 -48.75
C CYS A 451 7.59 -0.07 -49.58
N VAL A 452 8.69 0.63 -49.85
CA VAL A 452 9.91 0.09 -50.48
C VAL A 452 11.11 0.31 -49.56
N ARG A 453 11.87 -0.76 -49.32
CA ARG A 453 13.14 -0.73 -48.58
C ARG A 453 14.24 -0.09 -49.44
N MET A 454 15.20 0.62 -48.82
CA MET A 454 16.64 0.37 -49.02
C MET A 454 17.54 1.18 -48.06
N CYS A 455 18.33 0.45 -47.28
CA CYS A 455 19.78 0.68 -47.13
C CYS A 455 20.47 -0.41 -47.98
N PRO A 456 21.75 -0.32 -48.39
CA PRO A 456 22.83 0.41 -47.71
C PRO A 456 23.83 1.19 -48.60
N LEU A 457 24.58 2.11 -47.99
CA LEU A 457 26.04 2.01 -47.77
C LEU A 457 26.51 3.09 -46.79
#